data_AF-A0A4Y1Z6F3-F1
#
_entry.id   AF-A0A4Y1Z6F3-F1
#
_cell.length_a   1.000
_cell.length_b   1.000
_cell.length_c   1.000
_cell.angle_alpha   90.00
_cell.angle_beta   90.00
_cell.angle_gamma   90.00
#
_symmetry.space_group_name_H-M   'P 1'
#
loop_
_entity.id
_entity.type
_entity.pdbx_description
1 polymer ?
#
loop_
_entity_poly.entity_id
_entity_poly.type
_entity_poly.pdbx_seq_one_letter_code
_entity_poly.pdbx_strand_id
1 'polypeptide(L)'
;MRWAKGARVQTIVDELKGEKIDIVRWSEDPVIYVANALSPSKVIKVLVHEEEKATTVIVPDYQLSLAIGKRGQNARLAAKLTGWKIDIKSESEAEELGLFDEESASESPETGIEDQAAEESAEIETDKSPDNEQD
;
A
#
# COMPACT_ATOMS: atom_id res chain seq x y z
N MET A 1 19.65 24.33 -8.00
CA MET A 1 20.13 22.94 -7.85
C MET A 1 18.91 22.02 -7.73
N ARG A 2 18.59 21.18 -8.72
CA ARG A 2 17.52 20.18 -8.60
C ARG A 2 18.12 18.92 -7.99
N TRP A 3 17.70 18.53 -6.80
CA TRP A 3 18.13 17.28 -6.18
C TRP A 3 17.49 16.11 -6.94
N ALA A 4 18.28 15.10 -7.29
CA ALA A 4 17.75 13.89 -7.93
C ALA A 4 16.85 13.12 -6.94
N LYS A 5 15.71 12.61 -7.43
CA LYS A 5 14.81 11.75 -6.63
C LYS A 5 15.63 10.55 -6.12
N GLY A 6 15.70 10.38 -4.80
CA GLY A 6 16.45 9.31 -4.12
C GLY A 6 17.74 9.74 -3.41
N ALA A 7 18.36 10.88 -3.76
CA ALA A 7 19.67 11.27 -3.21
C ALA A 7 19.71 11.35 -1.68
N ARG A 8 18.63 11.83 -1.03
CA ARG A 8 18.53 11.94 0.43
C ARG A 8 18.43 10.59 1.14
N VAL A 9 17.82 9.59 0.51
CA VAL A 9 17.68 8.24 1.09
C VAL A 9 19.01 7.50 1.00
N GLN A 10 19.72 7.63 -0.12
CA GLN A 10 21.03 6.98 -0.30
C GLN A 10 22.04 7.42 0.77
N THR A 11 22.13 8.72 1.06
CA THR A 11 23.03 9.22 2.12
C THR A 11 22.74 8.59 3.49
N ILE A 12 21.47 8.36 3.84
CA ILE A 12 21.08 7.71 5.10
C ILE A 12 21.46 6.22 5.09
N VAL A 13 21.28 5.52 3.97
CA VAL A 13 21.69 4.10 3.82
C VAL A 13 23.20 3.94 3.98
N ASP A 14 23.98 4.87 3.41
CA ASP A 14 25.44 4.87 3.48
C ASP A 14 25.93 5.08 4.94
N GLU A 15 25.25 5.93 5.72
CA GLU A 15 25.51 6.13 7.15
C GLU A 15 25.15 4.91 8.02
N LEU A 16 24.10 4.17 7.65
CA LEU A 16 23.67 2.94 8.35
C LEU A 16 24.48 1.68 7.98
N LYS A 17 25.64 1.82 7.35
CA LYS A 17 26.58 0.73 7.02
C LYS A 17 25.94 -0.41 6.21
N GLY A 18 24.93 -0.10 5.39
CA GLY A 18 24.24 -1.07 4.54
C GLY A 18 23.09 -1.85 5.20
N GLU A 19 22.54 -1.38 6.32
CA GLU A 19 21.22 -1.86 6.77
C GLU A 19 20.15 -1.53 5.71
N LYS A 20 19.23 -2.47 5.47
CA LYS A 20 18.15 -2.26 4.50
C LYS A 20 17.05 -1.39 5.11
N ILE A 21 16.66 -0.34 4.40
CA ILE A 21 15.58 0.56 4.77
C ILE A 21 14.44 0.38 3.76
N ASP A 22 13.25 0.08 4.26
CA ASP A 22 12.01 0.10 3.48
C ASP A 22 11.16 1.31 3.91
N ILE A 23 10.60 2.03 2.93
CA ILE A 23 9.78 3.24 3.16
C ILE A 23 8.33 2.92 2.80
N VAL A 24 7.46 2.95 3.81
CA VAL A 24 6.04 2.60 3.68
C VAL A 24 5.15 3.82 3.91
N ARG A 25 3.94 3.81 3.35
CA ARG A 25 2.95 4.87 3.60
C ARG A 25 2.22 4.59 4.91
N TRP A 26 2.19 5.59 5.78
CA TRP A 26 1.31 5.58 6.95
C TRP A 26 -0.16 5.77 6.54
N SER A 27 -1.08 5.21 7.32
CA SER A 27 -2.53 5.35 7.19
C SER A 27 -3.17 5.32 8.56
N GLU A 28 -4.32 5.97 8.72
CA GLU A 28 -5.14 5.89 9.95
C GLU A 28 -5.88 4.55 10.04
N ASP A 29 -6.33 4.03 8.89
CA ASP A 29 -6.92 2.71 8.76
C ASP A 29 -5.88 1.60 9.07
N PRO A 30 -6.12 0.74 10.08
CA PRO A 30 -5.22 -0.36 10.44
C PRO A 30 -5.07 -1.42 9.33
N VAL A 31 -6.09 -1.66 8.52
CA VAL A 31 -6.07 -2.60 7.38
C VAL A 31 -5.01 -2.14 6.39
N ILE A 32 -5.12 -0.88 5.94
CA ILE A 32 -4.19 -0.26 4.98
C ILE A 32 -2.79 -0.12 5.60
N TYR A 33 -2.70 0.28 6.88
CA TYR A 33 -1.39 0.49 7.51
C TYR A 33 -0.62 -0.82 7.72
N VAL A 34 -1.28 -1.91 8.13
CA VAL A 34 -0.67 -3.24 8.25
C VAL A 34 -0.28 -3.80 6.88
N ALA A 35 -1.12 -3.63 5.86
CA ALA A 35 -0.79 -4.03 4.49
C ALA A 35 0.45 -3.29 3.96
N ASN A 36 0.53 -1.97 4.16
CA ASN A 36 1.70 -1.17 3.80
C ASN A 36 2.96 -1.58 4.58
N ALA A 37 2.83 -1.89 5.88
CA ALA A 37 3.95 -2.26 6.75
C ALA A 37 4.60 -3.61 6.40
N LEU A 38 3.92 -4.48 5.64
CA LEU A 38 4.45 -5.77 5.18
C LEU A 38 5.12 -5.72 3.79
N SER A 39 5.14 -4.55 3.14
CA SER A 39 5.97 -4.30 1.96
C SER A 39 7.42 -4.77 2.21
N PRO A 40 8.04 -5.57 1.32
CA PRO A 40 7.74 -5.72 -0.11
C PRO A 40 6.72 -6.82 -0.48
N SER A 41 6.13 -7.53 0.48
CA SER A 41 5.13 -8.57 0.17
C SER A 41 3.79 -7.98 -0.22
N LYS A 42 3.08 -8.66 -1.13
CA LYS A 42 1.67 -8.39 -1.45
C LYS A 42 0.78 -9.05 -0.42
N VAL A 43 -0.23 -8.31 0.01
CA VAL A 43 -1.29 -8.77 0.92
C VAL A 43 -2.58 -8.94 0.12
N ILE A 44 -3.29 -10.02 0.36
CA ILE A 44 -4.58 -10.34 -0.27
C ILE A 44 -5.73 -9.78 0.57
N LYS A 45 -5.75 -10.11 1.87
CA LYS A 45 -6.78 -9.70 2.84
C LYS A 45 -6.10 -9.45 4.19
N VAL A 46 -6.58 -8.48 4.95
CA VAL A 46 -6.23 -8.27 6.37
C VAL A 46 -7.52 -8.37 7.17
N LEU A 47 -7.54 -9.26 8.15
CA LEU A 47 -8.59 -9.35 9.16
C LEU A 47 -8.09 -8.64 10.41
N VAL A 48 -8.90 -7.75 10.99
CA VAL A 48 -8.53 -6.95 12.17
C VAL A 48 -9.42 -7.36 13.34
N HIS A 49 -8.77 -7.71 14.46
CA HIS A 49 -9.41 -8.06 15.71
C HIS A 49 -9.08 -6.98 16.74
N GLU A 50 -9.95 -5.96 16.82
CA GLU A 50 -9.73 -4.76 17.65
C GLU A 50 -9.58 -5.08 19.14
N GLU A 51 -10.39 -6.02 19.65
CA GLU A 51 -10.40 -6.42 21.07
C GLU A 51 -9.03 -6.95 21.53
N GLU A 52 -8.36 -7.74 20.68
CA GLU A 52 -7.07 -8.37 21.00
C GLU A 52 -5.83 -7.58 20.55
N LYS A 53 -6.07 -6.49 19.81
CA LYS A 53 -5.07 -5.78 18.97
C LYS A 53 -4.26 -6.75 18.11
N ALA A 54 -4.97 -7.66 17.47
CA ALA A 54 -4.40 -8.67 16.58
C ALA A 54 -4.91 -8.47 15.15
N THR A 55 -4.09 -8.85 14.18
CA THR A 55 -4.43 -8.83 12.75
C THR A 55 -3.96 -10.12 12.10
N THR A 56 -4.83 -10.76 11.34
CA THR A 56 -4.51 -11.96 10.56
C THR A 56 -4.37 -11.53 9.11
N VAL A 57 -3.16 -11.68 8.55
CA VAL A 57 -2.83 -11.21 7.20
C VAL A 57 -2.67 -12.39 6.26
N ILE A 58 -3.44 -12.38 5.18
CA ILE A 58 -3.41 -13.42 4.15
C ILE A 58 -2.52 -12.96 3.00
N VAL A 59 -1.52 -13.77 2.66
CA VAL A 59 -0.56 -13.52 1.58
C VAL A 59 -0.52 -14.71 0.61
N PRO A 60 -0.10 -14.52 -0.65
CA PRO A 60 0.03 -15.66 -1.57
C PRO A 60 1.06 -16.67 -1.05
N ASP A 61 0.82 -17.98 -1.24
CA ASP A 61 1.70 -19.06 -0.75
C ASP A 61 3.19 -18.86 -1.12
N TYR A 62 3.46 -18.40 -2.35
CA TYR A 62 4.82 -18.12 -2.83
C TYR A 62 5.50 -16.92 -2.14
N GLN A 63 4.76 -16.09 -1.39
CA GLN A 63 5.28 -14.93 -0.65
C GLN A 63 5.28 -15.11 0.87
N LEU A 64 4.72 -16.21 1.42
CA LEU A 64 4.67 -16.46 2.87
C LEU A 64 6.04 -16.27 3.55
N SER A 65 7.09 -16.87 2.98
CA SER A 65 8.47 -16.75 3.46
C SER A 65 9.03 -15.32 3.38
N LEU A 66 8.62 -14.54 2.38
CA LEU A 66 9.02 -13.13 2.23
C LEU A 66 8.31 -12.24 3.26
N ALA A 67 7.01 -12.46 3.45
CA ALA A 67 6.17 -11.71 4.39
C ALA A 67 6.60 -11.90 5.85
N ILE A 68 6.93 -13.14 6.23
CA ILE A 68 7.57 -13.46 7.52
C ILE A 68 8.98 -12.85 7.58
N GLY A 69 9.76 -13.02 6.51
CA GLY A 69 11.13 -12.56 6.40
C GLY A 69 12.13 -13.42 7.18
N LYS A 70 13.42 -13.17 6.98
CA LYS A 70 14.50 -13.97 7.60
C LYS A 70 14.38 -13.93 9.13
N ARG A 71 14.16 -15.09 9.76
CA ARG A 71 13.92 -15.24 11.22
C ARG A 71 12.71 -14.44 11.75
N GLY A 72 11.69 -14.20 10.92
CA GLY A 72 10.52 -13.40 11.31
C GLY A 72 10.79 -11.89 11.40
N GLN A 73 11.91 -11.41 10.85
CA GLN A 73 12.30 -10.00 10.97
C GLN A 73 11.28 -9.04 10.37
N ASN A 74 10.68 -9.37 9.22
CA ASN A 74 9.74 -8.48 8.53
C ASN A 74 8.43 -8.35 9.34
N ALA A 75 7.79 -9.48 9.65
CA ALA A 75 6.60 -9.53 10.50
C ALA A 75 6.81 -8.84 11.86
N ARG A 76 7.98 -9.02 12.49
CA ARG A 76 8.32 -8.38 13.77
C ARG A 76 8.55 -6.87 13.67
N LEU A 77 9.13 -6.39 12.57
CA LEU A 77 9.29 -4.96 12.32
C LEU A 77 7.94 -4.31 12.03
N ALA A 78 7.11 -4.93 11.18
CA ALA A 78 5.74 -4.49 10.90
C ALA A 78 4.90 -4.42 12.19
N ALA A 79 4.89 -5.47 13.01
CA ALA A 79 4.16 -5.50 14.28
C ALA A 79 4.63 -4.42 15.27
N LYS A 80 5.93 -4.11 15.29
CA LYS A 80 6.49 -3.03 16.10
C LYS A 80 6.16 -1.63 15.54
N LEU A 81 6.06 -1.49 14.22
CA LEU A 81 5.74 -0.25 13.52
C LEU A 81 4.27 0.13 13.65
N THR A 82 3.37 -0.85 13.53
CA THR A 82 1.91 -0.63 13.64
C THR A 82 1.42 -0.71 15.09
N GLY A 83 2.10 -1.45 15.96
CA GLY A 83 1.67 -1.72 17.34
C GLY A 83 0.66 -2.86 17.46
N TRP A 84 0.36 -3.58 16.38
CA TRP A 84 -0.56 -4.72 16.33
C TRP A 84 0.22 -6.04 16.37
N LYS A 85 -0.40 -7.10 16.91
CA LYS A 85 0.09 -8.47 16.69
C LYS A 85 -0.24 -8.86 15.26
N ILE A 86 0.74 -9.30 14.48
CA ILE A 86 0.53 -9.72 13.10
C ILE A 86 0.75 -11.23 13.02
N ASP A 87 -0.30 -11.98 12.69
CA ASP A 87 -0.21 -13.36 12.22
C ASP A 87 -0.26 -13.37 10.68
N ILE A 88 0.49 -14.28 10.05
CA ILE A 88 0.60 -14.34 8.58
C ILE A 88 0.25 -15.74 8.11
N LYS A 89 -0.78 -15.81 7.27
CA LYS A 89 -1.36 -17.03 6.70
C LYS A 89 -1.18 -17.04 5.20
N SER A 90 -1.03 -18.22 4.60
CA SER A 90 -1.08 -18.31 3.15
C SER A 90 -2.51 -18.34 2.63
N GLU A 91 -2.68 -18.03 1.35
CA GLU A 91 -3.94 -18.16 0.60
C GLU A 91 -4.55 -19.56 0.78
N SER A 92 -3.76 -20.62 0.53
CA SER A 92 -4.22 -22.01 0.72
C SER A 92 -4.64 -22.34 2.16
N GLU A 93 -3.91 -21.83 3.17
CA GLU A 93 -4.25 -22.03 4.59
C GLU A 93 -5.53 -21.25 4.98
N ALA A 94 -5.74 -20.08 4.39
CA ALA A 94 -6.92 -19.27 4.62
C ALA A 94 -8.18 -19.81 3.94
N GLU A 95 -8.05 -20.49 2.79
CA GLU A 95 -9.13 -21.26 2.16
C GLU A 95 -9.56 -22.45 3.04
N GLU A 96 -8.61 -23.24 3.56
CA GLU A 96 -8.92 -24.37 4.46
C GLU A 96 -9.61 -23.93 5.75
N LEU A 97 -9.28 -22.73 6.26
CA LEU A 97 -9.88 -22.14 7.45
C LEU A 97 -11.18 -21.35 7.17
N GLY A 98 -11.62 -21.21 5.92
CA GLY A 98 -12.83 -20.44 5.57
C GLY A 98 -12.71 -18.92 5.79
N LEU A 99 -11.49 -18.39 5.95
CA LEU A 99 -11.25 -16.97 6.29
C LEU A 99 -11.58 -15.99 5.15
N PHE A 100 -11.90 -16.51 3.96
CA PHE A 100 -12.45 -15.74 2.86
C PHE A 100 -13.95 -15.47 3.01
N ASP A 101 -14.71 -16.39 3.61
CA ASP A 101 -16.17 -16.37 3.69
C ASP A 101 -16.74 -15.44 4.77
N GLU A 102 -15.93 -14.97 5.72
CA GLU A 102 -16.35 -13.93 6.68
C GLU A 102 -16.44 -12.56 5.99
N GLU A 103 -17.62 -12.31 5.41
CA GLU A 103 -18.10 -11.06 4.85
C GLU A 103 -19.09 -10.38 5.84
N SER A 104 -18.62 -9.95 7.03
CA SER A 104 -19.40 -9.06 7.95
C SER A 104 -18.69 -8.64 9.26
N ALA A 105 -17.57 -7.90 9.20
CA ALA A 105 -17.03 -7.21 10.39
C ALA A 105 -16.07 -6.01 10.15
N SER A 106 -16.31 -5.18 9.13
CA SER A 106 -15.92 -3.75 9.14
C SER A 106 -16.47 -3.07 7.89
N GLU A 107 -17.21 -1.97 8.07
CA GLU A 107 -17.72 -1.17 6.96
C GLU A 107 -16.54 -0.41 6.31
N SER A 108 -16.22 -0.74 5.06
CA SER A 108 -15.41 0.12 4.21
C SER A 108 -16.24 1.37 3.86
N PRO A 109 -15.88 2.59 4.29
CA PRO A 109 -16.50 3.79 3.76
C PRO A 109 -15.88 4.05 2.38
N GLU A 110 -16.68 3.88 1.33
CA GLU A 110 -16.33 4.40 0.01
C GLU A 110 -16.25 5.94 0.05
N THR A 111 -15.03 6.49 0.11
CA THR A 111 -14.71 7.85 -0.34
C THR A 111 -13.22 7.92 -0.69
N GLY A 112 -12.77 8.36 -1.85
CA GLY A 112 -13.49 8.72 -3.07
C GLY A 112 -12.46 9.09 -4.13
N ILE A 113 -12.63 8.62 -5.37
CA ILE A 113 -11.77 9.06 -6.49
C ILE A 113 -12.34 10.40 -6.97
N GLU A 114 -11.87 11.51 -6.39
CA GLU A 114 -12.05 12.85 -6.95
C GLU A 114 -10.82 13.25 -7.77
N ASP A 115 -10.78 12.66 -8.97
CA ASP A 115 -9.99 13.17 -10.09
C ASP A 115 -10.94 14.07 -10.91
N GLN A 116 -11.09 15.35 -10.52
CA GLN A 116 -11.64 16.39 -11.39
C GLN A 116 -10.91 17.73 -11.24
N ALA A 117 -10.79 18.43 -12.37
CA ALA A 117 -10.00 19.63 -12.53
C ALA A 117 -10.84 20.91 -12.46
N ALA A 118 -10.22 21.98 -11.97
CA ALA A 118 -10.52 23.39 -12.28
C ALA A 118 -9.34 24.24 -11.75
N GLU A 119 -8.99 25.42 -12.25
CA GLU A 119 -9.23 26.13 -13.51
C GLU A 119 -8.21 27.29 -13.48
N GLU A 120 -7.53 27.63 -14.58
CA GLU A 120 -7.14 29.04 -14.79
C GLU A 120 -7.23 29.36 -16.29
N SER A 121 -7.81 30.51 -16.57
CA SER A 121 -8.46 30.84 -17.82
C SER A 121 -7.66 31.82 -18.68
N ALA A 122 -7.77 31.66 -20.00
CA ALA A 122 -7.56 32.72 -20.98
C ALA A 122 -8.19 32.34 -22.33
N GLU A 123 -9.50 32.59 -22.49
CA GLU A 123 -10.06 33.07 -23.77
C GLU A 123 -9.41 34.45 -24.06
N ILE A 124 -9.46 35.13 -25.21
CA ILE A 124 -10.37 35.23 -26.37
C ILE A 124 -9.41 35.51 -27.58
N GLU A 125 -9.65 35.25 -28.87
CA GLU A 125 -10.80 35.56 -29.74
C GLU A 125 -10.79 34.71 -31.05
N THR A 126 -11.55 35.16 -32.04
CA THR A 126 -11.92 34.61 -33.36
C THR A 126 -10.93 35.00 -34.49
N ASP A 127 -11.02 34.63 -35.78
CA ASP A 127 -12.17 34.33 -36.66
C ASP A 127 -11.73 33.54 -37.94
N LYS A 128 -12.72 33.00 -38.68
CA LYS A 128 -12.72 32.52 -40.08
C LYS A 128 -12.25 31.09 -40.45
N SER A 129 -13.24 30.21 -40.37
CA SER A 129 -13.58 29.11 -41.30
C SER A 129 -13.69 29.53 -42.79
N PRO A 130 -13.99 28.61 -43.75
CA PRO A 130 -13.78 27.14 -43.76
C PRO A 130 -13.24 26.57 -45.11
N ASP A 131 -13.07 25.25 -45.15
CA ASP A 131 -13.36 24.32 -46.27
C ASP A 131 -12.61 24.37 -47.63
N ASN A 132 -11.83 23.29 -47.83
CA ASN A 132 -11.98 22.27 -48.89
C ASN A 132 -10.92 22.20 -50.04
N GLU A 133 -10.70 20.95 -50.48
CA GLU A 133 -9.76 20.50 -51.53
C GLU A 133 -10.31 20.68 -52.98
N GLN A 134 -9.43 20.37 -53.95
CA GLN A 134 -9.63 20.18 -55.42
C GLN A 134 -9.60 21.49 -56.24
N ASP A 135 -8.77 21.67 -57.27
CA ASP A 135 -8.16 20.72 -58.24
C ASP A 135 -6.63 20.48 -58.12
#